data_AF-A0A3B9TPX6-F1
#
_entry.id   AF-A0A3B9TPX6-F1
#
_cell.length_a   1.000
_cell.length_b   1.000
_cell.length_c   1.000
_cell.angle_alpha   90.00
_cell.angle_beta   90.00
_cell.angle_gamma   90.00
#
_symmetry.space_group_name_H-M   'P 1'
#
loop_
_entity.id
_entity.type
_entity.pdbx_description
1 polymer ?
#
loop_
_entity_poly.entity_id
_entity_poly.type
_entity_poly.pdbx_seq_one_letter_code
_entity_poly.pdbx_strand_id
1 'polypeptide(L)'
;LCPLYLGLYRCRESLRERIARRAAAQFASGFADEVKGLLEMGYDETCPALQGFGYRELVMYHRGRISLEEALERDIKATRAFARRQMTWFRKFAPALWYDVSRSETDEITRQVMVLWENQLKVVRFP
;
A
#
# COMPACT_ATOMS: atom_id res chain seq x y z
N LEU A 1 23.75 -12.27 -10.72
CA LEU A 1 22.35 -12.72 -10.56
C LEU A 1 21.44 -11.65 -11.15
N CYS A 2 20.57 -12.01 -12.10
CA CYS A 2 19.56 -11.07 -12.61
C CYS A 2 18.43 -10.94 -11.56
N PRO A 3 18.01 -9.73 -11.17
CA PRO A 3 16.92 -9.56 -10.21
C PRO A 3 15.59 -10.10 -10.76
N LEU A 4 14.85 -10.84 -9.94
CA LEU A 4 13.50 -11.31 -10.23
C LEU A 4 12.49 -10.28 -9.71
N TYR A 5 11.79 -9.60 -10.61
CA TYR A 5 10.73 -8.65 -10.24
C TYR A 5 9.36 -9.32 -10.31
N LEU A 6 8.60 -9.20 -9.22
CA LEU A 6 7.25 -9.73 -9.11
C LEU A 6 6.28 -8.56 -8.88
N GLY A 7 5.26 -8.47 -9.72
CA GLY A 7 4.17 -7.52 -9.61
C GLY A 7 2.91 -8.21 -9.11
N LEU A 8 2.31 -7.71 -8.03
CA LEU A 8 1.01 -8.20 -7.55
C LEU A 8 -0.06 -7.17 -7.91
N TYR A 9 -1.16 -7.63 -8.50
CA TYR A 9 -2.30 -6.77 -8.78
C TYR A 9 -3.62 -7.43 -8.39
N ARG A 10 -4.64 -6.59 -8.24
CA ARG A 10 -6.02 -6.98 -7.95
C ARG A 10 -6.95 -6.28 -8.91
N CYS A 11 -8.13 -6.85 -9.12
CA CYS A 11 -9.20 -6.14 -9.82
C CYS A 11 -9.58 -4.84 -9.06
N ARG A 12 -10.08 -3.86 -9.80
CA ARG A 12 -10.30 -2.49 -9.30
C ARG A 12 -11.29 -2.45 -8.12
N GLU A 13 -12.34 -3.24 -8.18
CA GLU A 13 -13.39 -3.30 -7.15
C GLU A 13 -12.84 -3.88 -5.85
N SER A 14 -12.24 -5.07 -5.92
CA SER A 14 -11.57 -5.72 -4.78
C SER A 14 -10.54 -4.81 -4.12
N LEU A 15 -9.73 -4.09 -4.92
CA LEU A 15 -8.74 -3.17 -4.38
C LEU A 15 -9.39 -1.99 -3.62
N ARG A 16 -10.47 -1.40 -4.16
CA ARG A 16 -11.17 -0.28 -3.53
C ARG A 16 -11.81 -0.65 -2.21
N GLU A 17 -12.39 -1.86 -2.13
CA GLU A 17 -12.98 -2.39 -0.91
C GLU A 17 -11.93 -2.67 0.16
N ARG A 18 -10.81 -3.30 -0.22
CA ARG A 18 -9.72 -3.59 0.72
C ARG A 18 -9.08 -2.31 1.27
N ILE A 19 -8.88 -1.29 0.44
CA ILE A 19 -8.38 0.01 0.89
C ILE A 19 -9.33 0.61 1.93
N ALA A 20 -10.64 0.63 1.64
CA ALA A 20 -11.63 1.18 2.56
C ALA A 20 -11.67 0.41 3.89
N ARG A 21 -11.70 -0.92 3.83
CA ARG A 21 -11.71 -1.78 5.03
C ARG A 21 -10.45 -1.61 5.87
N ARG A 22 -9.27 -1.55 5.23
CA ARG A 22 -8.00 -1.31 5.90
C ARG A 22 -7.98 0.05 6.60
N ALA A 23 -8.40 1.11 5.91
CA ALA A 23 -8.43 2.45 6.48
C ALA A 23 -9.39 2.52 7.67
N ALA A 24 -10.61 1.98 7.55
CA ALA A 24 -11.57 1.93 8.63
C ALA A 24 -11.02 1.17 9.86
N ALA A 25 -10.38 0.01 9.64
CA ALA A 25 -9.76 -0.75 10.73
C ALA A 25 -8.60 0.02 11.39
N GLN A 26 -7.80 0.74 10.60
CA GLN A 26 -6.71 1.57 11.14
C GLN A 26 -7.27 2.72 11.99
N PHE A 27 -8.28 3.45 11.50
CA PHE A 27 -8.92 4.53 12.26
C PHE A 27 -9.58 4.03 13.55
N ALA A 28 -10.15 2.82 13.52
CA ALA A 28 -10.74 2.18 14.70
C ALA A 28 -9.72 1.62 15.71
N SER A 29 -8.43 1.51 15.35
CA SER A 29 -7.39 0.89 16.19
C SER A 29 -6.47 1.90 16.88
N GLY A 30 -6.94 3.14 17.10
CA GLY A 30 -6.20 4.17 17.84
C GLY A 30 -5.25 5.00 16.99
N PHE A 31 -5.39 5.00 15.66
CA PHE A 31 -4.55 5.81 14.79
C PHE A 31 -4.70 7.32 15.04
N ALA A 32 -5.92 7.77 15.38
CA ALA A 32 -6.12 9.15 15.80
C ALA A 32 -5.30 9.49 17.05
N ASP A 33 -5.27 8.60 18.04
CA ASP A 33 -4.50 8.80 19.28
C ASP A 33 -2.98 8.80 19.02
N GLU A 34 -2.49 7.94 18.12
CA GLU A 34 -1.09 7.95 17.68
C GLU A 34 -0.70 9.32 17.12
N VAL A 35 -1.50 9.87 16.19
CA VAL A 35 -1.22 11.17 15.58
C VAL A 35 -1.32 12.30 16.61
N LYS A 36 -2.26 12.21 17.56
CA LYS A 36 -2.38 13.16 18.66
C LYS A 36 -1.10 13.17 19.50
N GLY A 37 -0.59 12.00 19.87
CA GLY A 37 0.64 11.86 20.64
C GLY A 37 1.85 12.47 19.92
N LEU A 38 1.96 12.29 18.60
CA LEU A 38 3.03 12.92 17.82
C LEU A 38 2.93 14.46 17.83
N LEU A 39 1.72 15.02 17.73
CA LEU A 39 1.52 16.47 17.81
C LEU A 39 1.86 17.00 19.21
N GLU A 40 1.49 16.28 20.27
CA GLU A 40 1.80 16.63 21.66
C GLU A 40 3.32 16.56 21.95
N MET A 41 4.06 15.69 21.26
CA MET A 41 5.53 15.65 21.30
C MET A 41 6.20 16.82 20.56
N GLY A 42 5.43 17.68 19.90
CA GLY A 42 5.94 18.86 19.18
C GLY A 42 6.32 18.61 17.72
N TYR A 43 5.96 17.47 17.14
CA TYR A 43 6.15 17.26 15.69
C TYR A 43 5.21 18.18 14.90
N ASP A 44 5.78 19.01 14.04
CA ASP A 44 5.00 19.94 13.21
C ASP A 44 4.33 19.24 12.02
N GLU A 45 3.21 19.79 11.56
CA GLU A 45 2.47 19.26 10.41
C GLU A 45 3.33 19.17 9.15
N THR A 46 4.35 20.02 8.98
CA THR A 46 5.28 19.98 7.84
C THR A 46 6.28 18.82 7.89
N CYS A 47 6.33 18.07 8.99
CA CYS A 47 7.21 16.91 9.12
C CYS A 47 6.91 15.86 8.02
N PRO A 48 7.92 15.37 7.28
CA PRO A 48 7.71 14.38 6.23
C PRO A 48 6.95 13.12 6.69
N ALA A 49 7.16 12.69 7.94
CA ALA A 49 6.45 11.55 8.51
C ALA A 49 4.93 11.80 8.64
N LEU A 50 4.52 13.05 8.91
CA LEU A 50 3.12 13.44 9.05
C LEU A 50 2.45 13.79 7.71
N GLN A 51 3.18 13.73 6.59
CA GLN A 51 2.65 13.93 5.25
C GLN A 51 2.11 12.64 4.61
N GLY A 52 2.21 11.50 5.31
CA GLY A 52 1.65 10.22 4.89
C GLY A 52 0.12 10.22 4.80
N PHE A 53 -0.43 9.28 4.01
CA PHE A 53 -1.87 9.08 3.94
C PHE A 53 -2.43 8.68 5.31
N GLY A 54 -3.53 9.31 5.70
CA GLY A 54 -4.12 9.15 7.02
C GLY A 54 -3.49 10.07 8.06
N TYR A 55 -2.16 10.18 8.12
CA TYR A 55 -1.48 11.11 9.03
C TYR A 55 -1.89 12.56 8.76
N ARG A 56 -1.75 13.01 7.51
CA ARG A 56 -2.09 14.39 7.13
C ARG A 56 -3.56 14.70 7.40
N GLU A 57 -4.43 13.73 7.11
CA GLU A 57 -5.86 13.85 7.36
C GLU A 57 -6.19 13.93 8.86
N LEU A 58 -5.54 13.10 9.68
CA LEU A 58 -5.70 13.13 11.14
C LEU A 58 -5.09 14.38 11.80
N VAL A 59 -4.02 14.94 11.24
CA VAL A 59 -3.50 16.25 11.67
C VAL A 59 -4.53 17.34 11.43
N MET A 60 -5.21 17.34 10.28
CA MET A 60 -6.31 18.28 10.01
C MET A 60 -7.48 18.11 11.00
N TYR A 61 -7.82 16.86 11.33
CA TYR A 61 -8.83 16.54 12.34
C TYR A 61 -8.45 17.09 13.73
N HIS A 62 -7.24 16.82 14.21
CA HIS A 62 -6.76 17.31 15.51
C HIS A 62 -6.61 18.84 15.57
N ARG A 63 -6.45 19.49 14.42
CA ARG A 63 -6.49 20.96 14.29
C ARG A 63 -7.90 21.52 14.12
N GLY A 64 -8.94 20.69 14.22
CA GLY A 64 -10.35 21.09 14.12
C GLY A 64 -10.78 21.55 12.73
N ARG A 65 -10.03 21.19 11.68
CA ARG A 65 -10.30 21.65 10.29
C ARG A 65 -11.31 20.76 9.56
N ILE A 66 -11.43 19.49 9.95
CA ILE A 66 -12.31 18.48 9.35
C ILE A 66 -12.80 17.50 10.44
N SER A 67 -13.89 16.78 10.17
CA SER A 67 -14.34 15.68 11.05
C SER A 67 -13.48 14.43 10.92
N LEU A 68 -13.63 13.48 11.86
CA LEU A 68 -12.92 12.20 11.80
C LEU A 68 -13.40 11.35 10.60
N GLU A 69 -14.69 11.41 10.30
CA GLU A 69 -15.32 10.77 9.15
C GLU A 69 -14.77 11.35 7.84
N GLU A 70 -14.68 12.68 7.74
CA GLU A 70 -14.07 13.34 6.58
C GLU A 70 -12.59 12.98 6.41
N ALA A 71 -11.85 12.85 7.52
CA ALA A 71 -10.46 12.41 7.50
C ALA A 71 -10.32 10.99 6.93
N LEU A 72 -11.17 10.06 7.36
CA LEU A 72 -11.22 8.69 6.83
C LEU A 72 -11.55 8.66 5.33
N GLU A 73 -12.57 9.40 4.90
CA GLU A 73 -12.95 9.47 3.48
C GLU A 73 -11.82 10.04 2.61
N ARG A 74 -11.13 11.08 3.09
CA ARG A 74 -9.98 11.68 2.41
C ARG A 74 -8.82 10.71 2.31
N ASP A 75 -8.48 9.98 3.38
CA ASP A 75 -7.44 8.92 3.34
C ASP A 75 -7.80 7.86 2.28
N ILE A 76 -9.01 7.31 2.33
CA ILE A 76 -9.47 6.30 1.37
C ILE A 76 -9.34 6.81 -0.07
N LYS A 77 -9.77 8.06 -0.34
CA LYS A 77 -9.67 8.67 -1.66
C LYS A 77 -8.23 8.88 -2.10
N ALA A 78 -7.38 9.39 -1.22
CA ALA A 78 -5.97 9.63 -1.49
C ALA A 78 -5.22 8.32 -1.76
N THR A 79 -5.43 7.31 -0.93
CA THR A 79 -4.84 5.97 -1.05
C THR A 79 -5.29 5.28 -2.36
N ARG A 80 -6.57 5.40 -2.75
CA ARG A 80 -7.06 4.91 -4.06
C ARG A 80 -6.37 5.61 -5.25
N ALA A 81 -6.21 6.93 -5.17
CA ALA A 81 -5.54 7.69 -6.21
C ALA A 81 -4.05 7.32 -6.31
N PHE A 82 -3.40 7.08 -5.17
CA PHE A 82 -2.02 6.61 -5.11
C PHE A 82 -1.86 5.22 -5.70
N ALA A 83 -2.69 4.26 -5.31
CA ALA A 83 -2.67 2.90 -5.88
C ALA A 83 -2.86 2.91 -7.42
N ARG A 84 -3.71 3.80 -7.94
CA ARG A 84 -3.85 4.02 -9.38
C ARG A 84 -2.55 4.52 -10.01
N ARG A 85 -1.89 5.52 -9.41
CA ARG A 85 -0.61 6.06 -9.89
C ARG A 85 0.49 5.00 -9.86
N GLN A 86 0.59 4.21 -8.79
CA GLN A 86 1.51 3.08 -8.69
C GLN A 86 1.29 2.12 -9.86
N MET A 87 0.04 1.71 -10.12
CA MET A 87 -0.26 0.80 -11.23
C MET A 87 0.06 1.41 -12.60
N THR A 88 -0.18 2.71 -12.80
CA THR A 88 0.22 3.41 -14.04
C THR A 88 1.73 3.38 -14.25
N TRP A 89 2.52 3.58 -13.19
CA TRP A 89 3.97 3.52 -13.27
C TRP A 89 4.46 2.09 -13.52
N PHE A 90 4.00 1.12 -12.71
CA PHE A 90 4.45 -0.26 -12.81
C PHE A 90 4.01 -0.96 -14.10
N ARG A 91 2.90 -0.57 -14.72
CA ARG A 91 2.53 -1.08 -16.06
C ARG A 91 3.58 -0.80 -17.14
N LYS A 92 4.39 0.24 -16.96
CA LYS A 92 5.51 0.57 -17.86
C LYS A 92 6.82 -0.13 -17.45
N PHE A 93 6.83 -0.80 -16.30
CA PHE A 93 7.97 -1.53 -15.79
C PHE A 93 7.95 -2.96 -16.34
N ALA A 94 8.60 -3.12 -17.51
CA ALA A 94 8.64 -4.35 -18.28
C ALA A 94 9.22 -5.60 -17.58
N PRO A 95 10.21 -5.52 -16.66
CA PRO A 95 10.85 -6.74 -16.16
C PRO A 95 10.04 -7.46 -15.07
N ALA A 96 8.86 -6.95 -14.67
CA ALA A 96 8.02 -7.58 -13.65
C ALA A 96 7.13 -8.69 -14.22
N LEU A 97 7.12 -9.84 -13.53
CA LEU A 97 6.15 -10.91 -13.72
C LEU A 97 4.90 -10.63 -12.88
N TRP A 98 3.73 -10.56 -13.51
CA TRP A 98 2.50 -10.08 -12.88
C TRP A 98 1.56 -11.21 -12.45
N TYR A 99 1.06 -11.13 -11.21
CA TYR A 99 0.10 -12.08 -10.64
C TYR A 99 -1.19 -11.39 -10.19
N ASP A 100 -2.32 -11.96 -10.61
CA ASP A 100 -3.65 -11.53 -10.17
C ASP A 100 -4.02 -12.18 -8.83
N VAL A 101 -3.75 -11.47 -7.74
CA VAL A 101 -4.05 -11.97 -6.39
C VAL A 101 -5.55 -11.84 -6.04
N SER A 102 -6.40 -11.36 -6.96
CA SER A 102 -7.86 -11.46 -6.84
C SER A 102 -8.41 -12.81 -7.27
N ARG A 103 -7.64 -13.59 -8.04
CA ARG A 103 -8.09 -14.88 -8.61
C ARG A 103 -7.27 -16.07 -8.13
N SER A 104 -5.98 -15.86 -7.92
CA SER A 104 -5.07 -16.92 -7.47
C SER A 104 -4.88 -16.91 -5.97
N GLU A 105 -4.75 -18.11 -5.40
CA GLU A 105 -4.39 -18.28 -3.99
C GLU A 105 -2.90 -17.96 -3.77
N THR A 106 -2.58 -17.49 -2.57
CA THR A 106 -1.19 -17.14 -2.19
C THR A 106 -0.24 -18.33 -2.37
N ASP A 107 -0.68 -19.53 -2.02
CA ASP A 107 0.14 -20.75 -2.09
C ASP A 107 0.45 -21.14 -3.54
N GLU A 108 -0.50 -20.91 -4.45
CA GLU A 108 -0.30 -21.14 -5.87
C GLU A 108 0.77 -20.20 -6.45
N ILE A 109 0.64 -18.91 -6.16
CA ILE A 109 1.61 -17.90 -6.61
C ILE A 109 2.99 -18.20 -6.02
N THR A 110 3.05 -18.52 -4.73
CA THR A 110 4.30 -18.88 -4.04
C THR A 110 4.98 -20.05 -4.74
N ARG A 111 4.24 -21.12 -5.05
CA ARG A 111 4.77 -22.27 -5.78
C ARG A 111 5.32 -21.88 -7.16
N GLN A 112 4.57 -21.07 -7.92
CA GLN A 112 5.00 -20.60 -9.24
C GLN A 112 6.29 -19.77 -9.16
N VAL A 113 6.39 -18.86 -8.18
CA VAL A 113 7.59 -18.05 -7.94
C VAL A 113 8.80 -18.93 -7.56
N MET A 114 8.61 -19.93 -6.71
CA MET A 114 9.67 -20.85 -6.30
C MET A 114 10.23 -21.65 -7.48
N VAL A 115 9.35 -22.17 -8.35
CA VAL A 115 9.78 -22.89 -9.57
C VAL A 115 10.58 -21.98 -10.50
N LEU A 116 10.14 -20.72 -10.68
CA LEU A 116 10.85 -19.74 -11.50
C LEU A 116 12.25 -19.43 -10.93
N TRP A 117 12.32 -19.22 -9.62
CA TRP A 117 13.57 -18.97 -8.91
C TRP A 117 14.56 -20.14 -9.06
N GLU A 118 14.11 -21.37 -8.85
CA GLU A 118 14.93 -22.57 -8.99
C GLU A 118 15.46 -22.75 -10.42
N ASN A 119 14.60 -22.52 -11.42
CA ASN A 119 15.00 -22.62 -12.82
C ASN A 119 16.03 -21.55 -13.18
N GLN A 120 15.88 -20.33 -12.65
CA GLN A 120 16.86 -19.27 -12.84
C GLN A 120 18.22 -19.62 -12.21
N LEU A 121 18.22 -20.27 -11.03
CA LEU A 121 19.45 -20.77 -10.41
C LEU A 121 20.10 -21.91 -11.20
N LYS A 122 19.31 -22.80 -11.80
CA LYS A 122 19.82 -23.91 -12.64
C LYS A 122 20.50 -23.40 -13.91
N VAL A 123 19.98 -22.34 -14.54
CA VAL A 123 20.56 -21.72 -15.75
C VAL A 123 21.85 -20.95 -15.45
N VAL A 124 22.05 -20.50 -14.20
CA VAL A 124 23.21 -19.71 -13.77
C VAL A 124 24.33 -20.57 -13.16
N ARG A 125 24.19 -21.91 -13.14
CA ARG A 125 25.31 -22.81 -12.80
C ARG A 125 26.36 -22.74 -13.92
N PHE A 126 27.45 -22.02 -13.65
CA PHE A 126 28.67 -22.04 -14.48
C PHE A 126 29.30 -23.44 -14.48
N PRO A 127 30.02 -23.83 -15.55
CA PRO A 127 30.76 -25.09 -15.64
C PRO A 127 31.81 -25.25 -14.53
#